data_AF-A0A916HX01-F1
#
_entry.id   AF-A0A916HX01-F1
#
_cell.length_a   1.000
_cell.length_b   1.000
_cell.length_c   1.000
_cell.angle_alpha   90.00
_cell.angle_beta   90.00
_cell.angle_gamma   90.00
#
_symmetry.space_group_name_H-M   'P 1'
#
loop_
_entity.id
_entity.type
_entity.pdbx_description
1 polymer ?
#
loop_
_entity_poly.entity_id
_entity_poly.type
_entity_poly.pdbx_seq_one_letter_code
_entity_poly.pdbx_strand_id
1 'polypeptide(L)'
;TEETPRVLLTGVPVGIGSDKVVRLVEECGGSVVCFESCGAYKKVEPVAEDAGDPLRAIAERYLRIPCSCMSPNQGRFELVERLAREFQAGGVIDLTWQGCHTYNIESYSLKKYLQERTAIPFLQIETDYSESDTEQLKVRIEAFLEILQRAQGASGNAAMNK
;
A
#
# COMPACT_ATOMS: atom_id res chain seq x y z
N THR A 1 6.85 2.12 18.52
CA THR A 1 6.13 1.91 19.80
C THR A 1 4.66 1.67 19.49
N GLU A 2 3.83 1.35 20.48
CA GLU A 2 2.40 1.03 20.27
C GLU A 2 1.61 2.18 19.61
N GLU A 3 2.11 3.41 19.72
CA GLU A 3 1.51 4.65 19.18
C GLU A 3 2.06 5.06 17.79
N THR A 4 3.01 4.32 17.22
CA THR A 4 3.60 4.67 15.92
C THR A 4 2.58 4.46 14.80
N PRO A 5 2.28 5.47 13.95
CA PRO A 5 1.36 5.30 12.82
C PRO A 5 1.84 4.22 11.86
N ARG A 6 0.99 3.22 11.63
CA ARG A 6 1.30 2.04 10.82
C ARG A 6 0.77 2.23 9.41
N VAL A 7 1.62 2.12 8.41
CA VAL A 7 1.28 2.36 7.00
C VAL A 7 1.55 1.12 6.16
N LEU A 8 0.60 0.77 5.30
CA LEU A 8 0.83 -0.13 4.18
C LEU A 8 1.26 0.70 2.97
N LEU A 9 2.40 0.34 2.36
CA LEU A 9 2.85 0.94 1.12
C LEU A 9 2.45 0.04 -0.06
N THR A 10 1.59 0.53 -0.95
CA THR A 10 1.15 -0.17 -2.17
C THR A 10 1.69 0.55 -3.41
N GLY A 11 1.72 -0.16 -4.54
CA GLY A 11 1.88 0.43 -5.86
C GLY A 11 3.08 -0.13 -6.61
N VAL A 12 3.92 0.77 -7.10
CA VAL A 12 5.12 0.46 -7.87
C VAL A 12 6.23 -0.21 -7.02
N PRO A 13 7.18 -0.95 -7.61
CA PRO A 13 8.25 -1.60 -6.85
C PRO A 13 9.16 -0.58 -6.15
N VAL A 14 9.58 -0.92 -4.94
CA VAL A 14 10.51 -0.16 -4.10
C VAL A 14 11.75 -1.01 -3.82
N GLY A 15 12.92 -0.39 -3.84
CA GLY A 15 14.21 -1.01 -3.57
C GLY A 15 15.29 0.06 -3.38
N ILE A 16 16.55 -0.35 -3.44
CA ILE A 16 17.69 0.57 -3.30
C ILE A 16 17.62 1.63 -4.40
N GLY A 17 17.57 2.91 -4.01
CA GLY A 17 17.48 4.05 -4.92
C GLY A 17 16.05 4.46 -5.27
N SER A 18 15.03 3.71 -4.85
CA SER A 18 13.61 4.07 -4.93
C SER A 18 12.91 4.09 -3.57
N ASP A 19 13.68 4.05 -2.49
CA ASP A 19 13.24 3.96 -1.11
C ASP A 19 12.90 5.32 -0.47
N LYS A 20 13.00 6.43 -1.23
CA LYS A 20 12.73 7.80 -0.75
C LYS A 20 11.44 7.93 0.07
N VAL A 21 10.32 7.38 -0.42
CA VAL A 21 9.03 7.46 0.30
C VAL A 21 9.05 6.63 1.59
N VAL A 22 9.68 5.47 1.59
CA VAL A 22 9.85 4.66 2.80
C VAL A 22 10.66 5.43 3.83
N ARG A 23 11.82 5.97 3.41
CA ARG A 23 12.68 6.79 4.27
C ARG A 23 11.92 7.97 4.87
N LEU A 24 11.19 8.72 4.05
CA LEU A 24 10.41 9.87 4.53
C LEU A 24 9.32 9.46 5.54
N VAL A 25 8.63 8.33 5.33
CA VAL A 25 7.65 7.82 6.30
C VAL A 25 8.31 7.55 7.65
N GLU A 26 9.44 6.86 7.66
CA GLU A 26 10.17 6.52 8.89
C GLU A 26 10.78 7.78 9.56
N GLU A 27 11.36 8.69 8.77
CA GLU A 27 11.91 9.97 9.25
C GLU A 27 10.82 10.88 9.86
N CYS A 28 9.58 10.79 9.37
CA CYS A 28 8.42 11.51 9.92
C CYS A 28 7.76 10.79 11.11
N GLY A 29 8.35 9.68 11.60
CA GLY A 29 7.87 8.94 12.77
C GLY A 29 6.72 7.97 12.48
N GLY A 30 6.46 7.64 11.21
CA GLY A 30 5.59 6.54 10.81
C GLY A 30 6.36 5.22 10.72
N SER A 31 5.64 4.11 10.50
CA SER A 31 6.24 2.80 10.25
C SER A 31 5.58 2.12 9.04
N VAL A 32 6.38 1.73 8.05
CA VAL A 32 5.93 0.92 6.92
C VAL A 32 5.88 -0.55 7.32
N VAL A 33 4.68 -1.06 7.56
CA VAL A 33 4.47 -2.40 8.13
C VAL A 33 4.26 -3.48 7.08
N CYS A 34 3.92 -3.09 5.85
CA CYS A 34 3.63 -4.01 4.75
C CYS A 34 3.92 -3.35 3.39
N PHE A 35 4.40 -4.15 2.45
CA PHE A 35 4.63 -3.75 1.06
C PHE A 35 3.74 -4.56 0.11
N GLU A 36 2.85 -3.88 -0.58
CA GLU A 36 2.01 -4.43 -1.63
C GLU A 36 2.56 -3.96 -2.99
N SER A 37 3.61 -4.60 -3.48
CA SER A 37 4.26 -4.23 -4.76
C SER A 37 4.83 -5.45 -5.48
N CYS A 38 5.32 -5.24 -6.71
CA CYS A 38 5.96 -6.29 -7.51
C CYS A 38 7.19 -6.93 -6.84
N GLY A 39 7.80 -6.28 -5.85
CA GLY A 39 8.94 -6.81 -5.09
C GLY A 39 8.53 -7.57 -3.83
N ALA A 40 7.23 -7.60 -3.49
CA ALA A 40 6.75 -8.03 -2.18
C ALA A 40 5.49 -8.91 -2.30
N TYR A 41 4.43 -8.64 -1.52
CA TYR A 41 3.29 -9.53 -1.32
C TYR A 41 2.49 -9.90 -2.59
N LYS A 42 2.65 -9.18 -3.71
CA LYS A 42 2.02 -9.56 -5.00
C LYS A 42 2.44 -10.95 -5.51
N LYS A 43 3.60 -11.44 -5.09
CA LYS A 43 4.22 -12.66 -5.65
C LYS A 43 4.37 -13.79 -4.63
N VAL A 44 3.79 -13.67 -3.44
CA VAL A 44 3.97 -14.70 -2.39
C VAL A 44 2.90 -15.79 -2.43
N GLU A 45 1.82 -15.60 -3.20
CA GLU A 45 0.81 -16.65 -3.35
C GLU A 45 1.40 -17.90 -4.02
N PRO A 46 1.13 -19.09 -3.46
CA PRO A 46 1.71 -20.34 -3.93
C PRO A 46 1.10 -20.78 -5.27
N VAL A 47 1.84 -21.61 -5.98
CA VAL A 47 1.32 -22.36 -7.13
C VAL A 47 0.46 -23.50 -6.59
N ALA A 48 -0.64 -23.83 -7.26
CA ALA A 48 -1.46 -24.99 -6.90
C ALA A 48 -0.67 -26.28 -7.16
N GLU A 49 -0.42 -27.06 -6.11
CA GLU A 49 0.39 -28.29 -6.18
C GLU A 49 -0.40 -29.51 -6.69
N ASP A 50 -1.73 -29.45 -6.58
CA ASP A 50 -2.68 -30.47 -7.02
C ASP A 50 -3.15 -30.27 -8.48
N ALA A 51 -2.59 -29.28 -9.17
CA ALA A 51 -2.88 -29.03 -10.57
C ALA A 51 -2.26 -30.13 -11.46
N GLY A 52 -3.07 -30.72 -12.34
CA GLY A 52 -2.64 -31.84 -13.18
C GLY A 52 -1.48 -31.51 -14.14
N ASP A 53 -1.45 -30.30 -14.70
CA ASP A 53 -0.35 -29.82 -15.55
C ASP A 53 0.46 -28.72 -14.80
N PRO A 54 1.69 -29.01 -14.36
CA PRO A 54 2.53 -28.06 -13.64
C PRO A 54 2.84 -26.78 -14.43
N LEU A 55 3.02 -26.87 -15.76
CA LEU A 55 3.31 -25.69 -16.58
C LEU A 55 2.10 -24.77 -16.64
N ARG A 56 0.91 -25.35 -16.78
CA ARG A 56 -0.35 -24.62 -16.71
C ARG A 56 -0.55 -23.98 -15.33
N ALA A 57 -0.27 -24.70 -14.24
CA ALA A 57 -0.40 -24.18 -12.88
C ALA A 57 0.48 -22.95 -12.64
N ILE A 58 1.73 -22.99 -13.12
CA ILE A 58 2.67 -21.86 -13.05
C ILE A 58 2.15 -20.67 -13.88
N ALA A 59 1.67 -20.92 -15.10
CA ALA A 59 1.13 -19.88 -15.97
C ALA A 59 -0.11 -19.20 -15.36
N GLU A 60 -1.06 -19.99 -14.84
CA GLU A 60 -2.27 -19.50 -14.17
C GLU A 60 -1.93 -18.72 -12.90
N ARG A 61 -0.94 -19.17 -12.14
CA ARG A 61 -0.42 -18.39 -11.00
C ARG A 61 0.17 -17.07 -11.46
N TYR A 62 1.01 -17.06 -12.50
CA TYR A 62 1.66 -15.83 -12.98
C TYR A 62 0.63 -14.79 -13.46
N LEU A 63 -0.42 -15.23 -14.15
CA LEU A 63 -1.51 -14.38 -14.62
C LEU A 63 -2.42 -13.84 -13.49
N ARG A 64 -2.41 -14.49 -12.32
CA ARG A 64 -3.14 -14.03 -11.12
C ARG A 64 -2.43 -12.92 -10.35
N ILE A 65 -1.17 -12.61 -10.67
CA ILE A 65 -0.45 -11.51 -10.02
C ILE A 65 -1.24 -10.19 -10.25
N PRO A 66 -1.67 -9.49 -9.20
CA PRO A 66 -2.57 -8.33 -9.32
C PRO A 66 -1.81 -7.06 -9.74
N CYS A 67 -1.29 -7.06 -10.97
CA CYS A 67 -0.65 -5.91 -11.59
C CYS A 67 -1.69 -4.99 -12.23
N SER A 68 -1.49 -3.66 -12.11
CA SER A 68 -2.37 -2.67 -12.76
C SER A 68 -2.37 -2.74 -14.29
N CYS A 69 -1.43 -3.48 -14.89
CA CYS A 69 -1.46 -3.79 -16.33
C CYS A 69 -2.61 -4.72 -16.73
N MET A 70 -3.18 -5.47 -15.77
CA MET A 70 -4.32 -6.34 -16.00
C MET A 70 -5.61 -5.56 -15.78
N SER A 71 -6.64 -5.79 -16.59
CA SER A 71 -7.95 -5.18 -16.38
C SER A 71 -9.06 -6.18 -16.74
N PRO A 72 -10.07 -6.39 -15.87
CA PRO A 72 -10.23 -5.80 -14.54
C PRO A 72 -9.21 -6.36 -13.52
N ASN A 73 -8.88 -5.58 -12.47
CA ASN A 73 -7.86 -5.92 -11.46
C ASN A 73 -8.40 -6.01 -10.03
N GLN A 74 -9.55 -6.67 -9.85
CA GLN A 74 -10.19 -6.78 -8.54
C GLN A 74 -9.28 -7.42 -7.48
N GLY A 75 -8.38 -8.32 -7.90
CA GLY A 75 -7.40 -8.97 -7.02
C GLY A 75 -6.49 -7.99 -6.28
N ARG A 76 -6.11 -6.85 -6.86
CA ARG A 76 -5.29 -5.83 -6.14
C ARG A 76 -6.08 -5.22 -4.98
N PHE A 77 -7.36 -4.97 -5.19
CA PHE A 77 -8.22 -4.26 -4.26
C PHE A 77 -8.45 -5.11 -3.02
N GLU A 78 -8.78 -6.39 -3.24
CA GLU A 78 -8.93 -7.40 -2.21
C GLU A 78 -7.62 -7.69 -1.48
N LEU A 79 -6.49 -7.74 -2.21
CA LEU A 79 -5.17 -7.94 -1.62
C LEU A 79 -4.79 -6.78 -0.69
N VAL A 80 -4.95 -5.53 -1.13
CA VAL A 80 -4.63 -4.35 -0.29
C VAL A 80 -5.53 -4.30 0.94
N GLU A 81 -6.85 -4.54 0.80
CA GLU A 81 -7.77 -4.60 1.95
C GLU A 81 -7.36 -5.70 2.94
N ARG A 82 -7.02 -6.90 2.42
CA ARG A 82 -6.57 -8.03 3.23
C ARG A 82 -5.28 -7.71 3.99
N LEU A 83 -4.26 -7.19 3.30
CA LEU A 83 -2.98 -6.85 3.90
C LEU A 83 -3.11 -5.70 4.91
N ALA A 84 -3.94 -4.69 4.62
CA ALA A 84 -4.19 -3.60 5.57
C ALA A 84 -4.76 -4.15 6.89
N ARG A 85 -5.67 -5.12 6.82
CA ARG A 85 -6.21 -5.80 8.01
C ARG A 85 -5.17 -6.70 8.70
N GLU A 86 -4.51 -7.58 7.95
CA GLU A 86 -3.54 -8.55 8.49
C GLU A 86 -2.36 -7.87 9.20
N PHE A 87 -1.87 -6.74 8.66
CA PHE A 87 -0.76 -5.99 9.22
C PHE A 87 -1.20 -4.86 10.16
N GLN A 88 -2.51 -4.72 10.40
CA GLN A 88 -3.10 -3.66 11.22
C GLN A 88 -2.60 -2.28 10.79
N ALA A 89 -2.64 -2.01 9.49
CA ALA A 89 -2.28 -0.72 8.94
C ALA A 89 -3.36 0.31 9.30
N GLY A 90 -2.94 1.44 9.86
CA GLY A 90 -3.81 2.58 10.14
C GLY A 90 -4.06 3.45 8.90
N GLY A 91 -3.21 3.34 7.87
CA GLY A 91 -3.34 4.08 6.62
C GLY A 91 -2.65 3.38 5.45
N VAL A 92 -3.01 3.78 4.24
CA VAL A 92 -2.40 3.30 2.99
C VAL A 92 -1.72 4.46 2.27
N ILE A 93 -0.45 4.28 1.88
CA ILE A 93 0.23 5.14 0.92
C ILE A 93 0.34 4.38 -0.40
N ASP A 94 -0.21 4.95 -1.47
CA ASP A 94 -0.10 4.40 -2.84
C ASP A 94 0.97 5.15 -3.61
N LEU A 95 2.10 4.49 -3.82
CA LEU A 95 3.24 5.02 -4.55
C LEU A 95 3.08 4.76 -6.04
N THR A 96 3.10 5.84 -6.80
CA THR A 96 3.04 5.85 -8.26
C THR A 96 4.33 6.46 -8.81
N TRP A 97 5.00 5.78 -9.75
CA TRP A 97 6.07 6.41 -10.53
C TRP A 97 5.48 7.40 -11.53
N GLN A 98 6.13 8.55 -11.70
CA GLN A 98 5.84 9.44 -12.83
C GLN A 98 5.91 8.64 -14.14
N GLY A 99 4.87 8.76 -14.97
CA GLY A 99 4.71 8.00 -16.22
C GLY A 99 4.11 6.60 -16.07
N CYS A 100 3.85 6.13 -14.85
CA CYS A 100 3.19 4.84 -14.62
C CYS A 100 1.66 4.97 -14.65
N HIS A 101 1.11 5.18 -15.85
CA HIS A 101 -0.31 5.52 -16.04
C HIS A 101 -1.29 4.49 -15.49
N THR A 102 -0.98 3.20 -15.61
CA THR A 102 -1.89 2.14 -15.13
C THR A 102 -2.07 2.18 -13.62
N TYR A 103 -0.99 2.33 -12.85
CA TYR A 103 -1.07 2.53 -11.41
C TYR A 103 -1.71 3.87 -11.05
N ASN A 104 -1.37 4.95 -11.78
CA ASN A 104 -1.93 6.28 -11.53
C ASN A 104 -3.47 6.29 -11.66
N ILE A 105 -4.00 5.72 -12.75
CA ILE A 105 -5.44 5.63 -13.00
C ILE A 105 -6.10 4.70 -11.95
N GLU A 106 -5.49 3.55 -11.66
CA GLU A 106 -6.06 2.57 -10.75
C GLU A 106 -6.09 3.05 -9.29
N SER A 107 -5.14 3.92 -8.87
CA SER A 107 -5.10 4.54 -7.54
C SER A 107 -6.43 5.21 -7.17
N TYR A 108 -7.07 5.91 -8.11
CA TYR A 108 -8.38 6.52 -7.87
C TYR A 108 -9.44 5.49 -7.47
N SER A 109 -9.49 4.37 -8.20
CA SER A 109 -10.46 3.31 -7.95
C SER A 109 -10.16 2.55 -6.66
N LEU A 110 -8.88 2.30 -6.39
CA LEU A 110 -8.43 1.66 -5.16
C LEU A 110 -8.75 2.52 -3.94
N LYS A 111 -8.47 3.83 -4.00
CA LYS A 111 -8.83 4.80 -2.96
C LYS A 111 -10.31 4.74 -2.65
N LYS A 112 -11.15 4.83 -3.70
CA LYS A 112 -12.61 4.80 -3.56
C LYS A 112 -13.06 3.49 -2.88
N TYR A 113 -12.57 2.35 -3.36
CA TYR A 113 -12.88 1.04 -2.79
C TYR A 113 -12.55 0.94 -1.30
N LEU A 114 -11.35 1.36 -0.91
CA LEU A 114 -10.90 1.30 0.48
C LEU A 114 -11.69 2.26 1.38
N GLN A 115 -11.94 3.49 0.93
CA GLN A 115 -12.70 4.48 1.70
C GLN A 115 -14.16 4.04 1.92
N GLU A 116 -14.81 3.49 0.89
CA GLU A 116 -16.20 3.02 0.98
C GLU A 116 -16.37 1.79 1.89
N ARG A 117 -15.37 0.91 1.95
CA ARG A 117 -15.48 -0.38 2.67
C ARG A 117 -14.87 -0.40 4.05
N THR A 118 -13.82 0.38 4.28
CA THR A 118 -12.97 0.26 5.49
C THR A 118 -12.76 1.59 6.22
N ALA A 119 -13.10 2.72 5.57
CA ALA A 119 -12.76 4.07 6.04
C ALA A 119 -11.26 4.30 6.32
N ILE A 120 -10.37 3.45 5.79
CA ILE A 120 -8.93 3.61 5.97
C ILE A 120 -8.44 4.88 5.25
N PRO A 121 -7.69 5.77 5.92
CA PRO A 121 -7.06 6.90 5.26
C PRO A 121 -6.12 6.46 4.14
N PHE A 122 -6.13 7.22 3.05
CA PHE A 122 -5.38 6.91 1.83
C PHE A 122 -4.66 8.15 1.28
N LEU A 123 -3.37 8.02 0.97
CA LEU A 123 -2.55 9.05 0.35
C LEU A 123 -1.88 8.50 -0.92
N GLN A 124 -2.19 9.09 -2.08
CA GLN A 124 -1.42 8.82 -3.30
C GLN A 124 -0.19 9.73 -3.35
N ILE A 125 0.99 9.14 -3.59
CA ILE A 125 2.23 9.86 -3.86
C ILE A 125 2.67 9.52 -5.28
N GLU A 126 2.80 10.54 -6.12
CA GLU A 126 3.45 10.44 -7.43
C GLU A 126 4.81 11.10 -7.36
N THR A 127 5.86 10.38 -7.75
CA THR A 127 7.25 10.85 -7.65
C THR A 127 8.16 10.11 -8.66
N ASP A 128 9.42 10.52 -8.74
CA ASP A 128 10.48 9.87 -9.51
C ASP A 128 11.70 9.57 -8.61
N TYR A 129 12.83 9.22 -9.24
CA TYR A 129 14.09 8.92 -8.54
C TYR A 129 14.86 10.16 -8.04
N SER A 130 14.46 11.37 -8.44
CA SER A 130 15.14 12.60 -8.04
C SER A 130 14.85 12.96 -6.59
N GLU A 131 15.69 13.76 -5.95
CA GLU A 131 15.42 14.31 -4.60
C GLU A 131 14.70 15.68 -4.65
N SER A 132 14.21 16.07 -5.84
CA SER A 132 13.72 17.44 -6.08
C SER A 132 12.39 17.75 -5.36
N ASP A 133 11.58 16.74 -5.11
CA ASP A 133 10.28 16.84 -4.45
C ASP A 133 10.29 16.40 -2.97
N THR A 134 11.46 16.08 -2.42
CA THR A 134 11.63 15.48 -1.09
C THR A 134 10.95 16.28 0.03
N GLU A 135 11.20 17.59 0.11
CA GLU A 135 10.58 18.44 1.13
C GLU A 135 9.05 18.57 0.96
N GLN A 136 8.57 18.58 -0.29
CA GLN A 136 7.13 18.60 -0.56
C GLN A 136 6.46 17.29 -0.13
N LEU A 137 7.10 16.15 -0.42
CA LEU A 137 6.62 14.84 -0.01
C LEU A 137 6.63 14.70 1.51
N LYS A 138 7.67 15.21 2.17
CA LYS A 138 7.79 15.21 3.63
C LYS A 138 6.59 15.86 4.31
N VAL A 139 6.24 17.10 3.93
CA VAL A 139 5.09 17.82 4.50
C VAL A 139 3.78 17.06 4.29
N ARG A 140 3.59 16.44 3.12
CA ARG A 140 2.38 15.64 2.83
C ARG A 140 2.31 14.37 3.67
N ILE A 141 3.45 13.73 3.89
CA ILE A 141 3.57 12.52 4.72
C ILE A 141 3.33 12.89 6.19
N GLU A 142 3.95 13.94 6.72
CA GLU A 142 3.73 14.44 8.08
C GLU A 142 2.24 14.69 8.35
N ALA A 143 1.59 15.45 7.47
CA ALA A 143 0.15 15.73 7.59
C ALA A 143 -0.70 14.45 7.54
N PHE A 144 -0.32 13.47 6.73
CA PHE A 144 -1.02 12.18 6.67
C PHE A 144 -0.83 11.38 7.96
N LEU A 145 0.38 11.32 8.51
CA LEU A 145 0.65 10.61 9.75
C LEU A 145 -0.08 11.26 10.94
N GLU A 146 -0.18 12.59 10.99
CA GLU A 146 -1.00 13.30 11.99
C GLU A 146 -2.48 12.88 11.93
N ILE A 147 -3.03 12.70 10.73
CA ILE A 147 -4.40 12.21 10.56
C ILE A 147 -4.55 10.81 11.16
N LEU A 148 -3.56 9.92 10.96
CA LEU A 148 -3.58 8.57 11.51
C LEU A 148 -3.52 8.57 13.04
N GLN A 149 -2.67 9.41 13.63
CA GLN A 149 -2.55 9.55 15.09
C GLN A 149 -3.86 10.02 15.72
N ARG A 150 -4.54 11.00 15.12
CA ARG A 150 -5.85 11.49 15.61
C ARG A 150 -6.92 10.40 15.57
N ALA A 151 -6.93 9.58 14.51
CA ALA A 151 -7.87 8.46 14.38
C ALA A 151 -7.63 7.35 15.43
N GLN A 152 -6.36 7.08 15.74
CA GLN A 152 -5.97 6.12 16.79
C GLN A 152 -6.36 6.63 18.19
N GLY A 153 -6.06 7.90 18.51
CA GLY A 153 -6.41 8.51 19.80
C GLY A 153 -7.92 8.59 20.05
N ALA A 154 -8.72 8.82 19.01
CA ALA A 154 -10.19 8.78 19.11
C ALA A 154 -10.72 7.37 19.43
N SER A 155 -10.08 6.33 18.86
CA SER A 155 -10.46 4.92 19.08
C SER A 155 -10.06 4.41 20.48
N GLY A 156 -8.90 4.84 21.00
CA GLY A 156 -8.45 4.50 22.35
C GLY A 156 -9.31 5.09 23.46
N ASN A 157 -9.74 6.35 23.32
CA ASN A 157 -10.65 6.99 24.30
C ASN A 157 -12.05 6.36 24.33
N ALA A 158 -12.52 5.79 23.22
CA ALA A 158 -13.80 5.09 23.17
C ALA A 158 -13.77 3.71 23.87
N ALA A 159 -12.60 3.06 23.90
CA ALA A 159 -12.39 1.77 24.57
C ALA A 159 -12.21 1.90 26.09
N MET A 160 -11.70 3.04 26.58
CA MET A 160 -11.46 3.29 28.01
C MET A 160 -12.69 3.77 28.79
N ASN A 161 -13.75 4.18 28.08
CA ASN A 161 -15.03 4.64 28.65
C ASN A 161 -16.13 3.55 28.64
N LYS A 162 -15.76 2.28 28.48
CA LYS A 162 -16.63 1.11 28.69
C LYS A 162 -16.06 0.26 29.80
#